data_AF-A0A183U3U6-F1
#
_entry.id   AF-A0A183U3U6-F1
#
_cell.length_a   1.000
_cell.length_b   1.000
_cell.length_c   1.000
_cell.angle_alpha   90.00
_cell.angle_beta   90.00
_cell.angle_gamma   90.00
#
_symmetry.space_group_name_H-M   'P 1'
#
loop_
_entity.id
_entity.type
_entity.pdbx_description
1 polymer ?
#
loop_
_entity_poly.entity_id
_entity_poly.type
_entity_poly.pdbx_seq_one_letter_code
_entity_poly.pdbx_strand_id
1 'polypeptide(L)'
;MFALRDTLWKNVRNTITPAFTTGKMKTMTPILGDCIEQMMSAIEKTIEDINGEFDVKKVCGNLTMDAIARCAFGVYTNVEREEESEFVKNAKEFFSFTFRDPRVLFICEFMTRDPIWLRILPKRYNQRINSWEGQYEQKRGRRG
;
A
#
# COMPACT_ATOMS: atom_id res chain seq x y z
N MET A 1 0.15 5.86 6.13
CA MET A 1 0.70 7.24 6.10
C MET A 1 0.45 8.00 7.40
N PHE A 2 -0.67 7.76 8.09
CA PHE A 2 -1.05 8.46 9.35
C PHE A 2 -0.28 8.06 10.63
N ALA A 3 0.55 7.01 10.57
CA ALA A 3 1.25 6.48 11.76
C ALA A 3 2.74 6.90 11.86
N LEU A 4 3.30 7.56 10.85
CA LEU A 4 4.69 8.02 10.85
C LEU A 4 4.74 9.51 11.24
N ARG A 5 5.62 9.89 12.16
CA ARG A 5 5.78 11.28 12.64
C ARG A 5 6.87 12.03 11.86
N ASP A 6 6.64 13.33 11.69
CA ASP A 6 7.58 14.36 11.22
C ASP A 6 8.53 13.95 10.08
N THR A 7 9.83 13.80 10.37
CA THR A 7 10.90 13.59 9.40
C THR A 7 10.78 12.25 8.70
N LEU A 8 10.34 11.21 9.40
CA LEU A 8 10.16 9.88 8.82
C LEU A 8 8.99 9.85 7.83
N TRP A 9 7.87 10.51 8.17
CA TRP A 9 6.77 10.69 7.23
C TRP A 9 7.21 11.49 6.00
N LYS A 10 7.96 12.57 6.20
CA LYS A 10 8.48 13.40 5.12
C LYS A 10 9.40 12.58 4.19
N ASN A 11 10.28 11.75 4.76
CA ASN A 11 11.17 10.89 4.01
C ASN A 11 10.41 9.84 3.19
N VAL A 12 9.49 9.10 3.81
CA VAL A 12 8.67 8.09 3.11
C VAL A 12 7.82 8.73 2.01
N ARG A 13 7.19 9.88 2.28
CA ARG A 13 6.43 10.63 1.27
C ARG A 13 7.32 11.05 0.11
N ASN A 14 8.51 11.60 0.38
CA ASN A 14 9.43 12.01 -0.67
C ASN A 14 9.88 10.84 -1.55
N THR A 15 9.99 9.63 -1.00
CA THR A 15 10.31 8.42 -1.76
C THR A 15 9.14 7.93 -2.62
N ILE A 16 7.90 7.98 -2.11
CA ILE A 16 6.72 7.43 -2.82
C ILE A 16 6.15 8.41 -3.86
N THR A 17 6.17 9.71 -3.58
CA THR A 17 5.61 10.76 -4.46
C THR A 17 6.08 10.67 -5.93
N PRO A 18 7.37 10.44 -6.26
CA PRO A 18 7.79 10.36 -7.66
C PRO A 18 7.16 9.20 -8.45
N ALA A 19 6.68 8.14 -7.79
CA ALA A 19 6.00 7.03 -8.43
C ALA A 19 4.63 7.41 -9.03
N PHE A 20 4.01 8.48 -8.52
CA PHE A 20 2.67 8.94 -8.92
C PHE A 20 2.70 10.22 -9.77
N THR A 21 3.83 10.54 -10.39
CA THR A 21 3.91 11.66 -11.35
C THR A 21 3.08 11.38 -12.59
N THR A 22 2.58 12.42 -13.26
CA THR A 22 1.79 12.28 -14.50
C THR A 22 2.49 11.42 -15.55
N GLY A 23 3.81 11.52 -15.67
CA GLY A 23 4.60 10.68 -16.58
C GLY A 23 4.53 9.18 -16.22
N LYS A 24 4.65 8.83 -14.94
CA LYS A 24 4.54 7.45 -14.46
C LYS A 24 3.10 6.92 -14.53
N MET A 25 2.12 7.76 -14.22
CA MET A 25 0.70 7.41 -14.37
C MET A 25 0.35 7.07 -15.82
N LYS A 26 0.87 7.84 -16.79
CA LYS A 26 0.70 7.53 -18.23
C LYS A 26 1.30 6.18 -18.61
N THR A 27 2.42 5.77 -17.99
CA THR A 27 3.00 4.45 -18.24
C THR A 27 2.18 3.30 -17.63
N MET A 28 1.35 3.57 -16.62
CA MET A 28 0.43 2.59 -16.02
C MET A 28 -0.89 2.48 -16.80
N THR A 29 -1.27 3.49 -17.58
CA THR A 29 -2.50 3.49 -18.39
C THR A 29 -2.72 2.23 -19.24
N PRO A 30 -1.74 1.70 -20.00
CA PRO A 30 -1.96 0.47 -20.78
C PRO A 30 -2.28 -0.73 -19.88
N ILE A 31 -1.62 -0.86 -18.73
CA ILE A 31 -1.88 -1.94 -17.77
C ILE A 31 -3.32 -1.86 -17.24
N LEU A 32 -3.82 -0.64 -16.98
CA LEU A 32 -5.21 -0.43 -16.59
C LEU A 32 -6.19 -0.80 -17.70
N GLY A 33 -5.83 -0.53 -18.96
CA GLY A 33 -6.60 -0.96 -20.13
C GLY A 33 -6.80 -2.48 -20.13
N ASP A 34 -5.70 -3.24 -19.96
CA ASP A 34 -5.75 -4.71 -19.90
C ASP A 34 -6.63 -5.23 -18.74
N CYS A 35 -6.65 -4.53 -17.60
CA CYS A 35 -7.51 -4.90 -16.46
C CYS A 35 -8.99 -4.65 -16.79
N ILE A 36 -9.29 -3.54 -17.47
CA ILE A 36 -10.65 -3.17 -17.87
C ILE A 36 -11.19 -4.15 -18.92
N GLU A 37 -10.38 -4.54 -19.91
CA GLU A 37 -10.78 -5.52 -20.91
C GLU A 37 -11.13 -6.88 -20.27
N GLN A 38 -10.36 -7.32 -19.28
CA GLN A 38 -10.65 -8.55 -18.55
C GLN A 38 -11.93 -8.45 -17.72
N MET A 39 -12.13 -7.32 -17.04
CA MET A 39 -13.37 -7.04 -16.32
C MET A 39 -14.57 -7.06 -17.27
N MET A 40 -14.47 -6.43 -18.44
CA MET A 40 -15.54 -6.43 -19.44
C MET A 40 -15.87 -7.84 -19.93
N SER A 41 -14.85 -8.64 -20.26
CA SER A 41 -15.05 -10.04 -20.68
C SER A 41 -15.72 -10.88 -19.59
N ALA A 42 -15.44 -10.63 -18.32
CA ALA A 42 -16.10 -11.32 -17.22
C ALA A 42 -17.56 -10.89 -17.03
N ILE A 43 -17.85 -9.59 -17.19
CA ILE A 43 -19.22 -9.07 -17.16
C ILE A 43 -20.03 -9.67 -18.31
N GLU A 44 -19.49 -9.69 -19.54
CA GLU A 44 -20.14 -10.27 -20.73
C GLU A 44 -20.55 -11.73 -20.48
N LYS A 45 -19.64 -12.55 -19.94
CA LYS A 45 -19.93 -13.95 -19.57
C LYS A 45 -21.04 -14.06 -18.51
N THR A 46 -21.03 -13.15 -17.53
CA THR A 46 -22.04 -13.16 -16.45
C THR A 46 -23.42 -12.74 -16.97
N ILE A 47 -23.47 -11.89 -18.00
CA ILE A 47 -24.71 -11.50 -18.68
C ILE A 47 -25.28 -12.67 -19.51
N GLU A 48 -24.41 -13.47 -20.12
CA GLU A 48 -24.79 -14.67 -20.87
C GLU A 48 -25.32 -15.79 -19.95
N ASP A 49 -24.85 -15.86 -18.70
CA ASP A 49 -25.27 -16.87 -17.72
C ASP A 49 -26.50 -16.43 -16.87
N ILE A 50 -27.65 -17.00 -17.24
CA ILE A 50 -28.86 -17.33 -16.44
C ILE A 50 -29.66 -16.20 -15.77
N ASN A 51 -29.16 -15.00 -15.48
CA ASN A 51 -30.01 -13.88 -15.03
C ASN A 51 -29.42 -12.47 -15.22
N GLY A 52 -28.16 -12.34 -15.64
CA GLY A 52 -27.51 -11.05 -15.90
C GLY A 52 -27.32 -10.13 -14.69
N GLU A 53 -27.54 -10.64 -13.47
CA GLU A 53 -27.22 -9.93 -12.23
C GLU A 53 -25.77 -10.18 -11.83
N PHE A 54 -25.06 -9.10 -11.48
CA PHE A 54 -23.71 -9.16 -10.93
C PHE A 54 -23.53 -8.13 -9.82
N ASP A 55 -22.70 -8.45 -8.83
CA ASP A 55 -22.35 -7.53 -7.76
C ASP A 55 -21.32 -6.50 -8.23
N VAL A 56 -21.77 -5.28 -8.49
CA VAL A 56 -20.92 -4.15 -8.91
C VAL A 56 -19.78 -3.90 -7.91
N LYS A 57 -20.02 -4.07 -6.60
CA LYS A 57 -18.98 -3.86 -5.58
C LYS A 57 -17.89 -4.91 -5.73
N LYS A 58 -18.26 -6.17 -6.00
CA LYS A 58 -17.31 -7.25 -6.24
C LYS A 58 -16.50 -7.00 -7.51
N VAL A 59 -17.16 -6.62 -8.60
CA VAL A 59 -16.52 -6.34 -9.90
C VAL A 59 -15.54 -5.17 -9.80
N CYS A 60 -15.96 -4.03 -9.24
CA CYS A 60 -15.06 -2.89 -9.03
C CYS A 60 -13.94 -3.21 -8.02
N GLY A 61 -14.23 -4.02 -7.00
CA GLY A 61 -13.22 -4.52 -6.05
C GLY A 61 -12.16 -5.37 -6.74
N ASN A 62 -12.56 -6.26 -7.65
CA ASN A 62 -11.65 -7.09 -8.43
C ASN A 62 -10.80 -6.25 -9.39
N LEU A 63 -11.40 -5.30 -10.10
CA LEU A 63 -10.68 -4.36 -10.98
C LEU A 63 -9.59 -3.59 -10.21
N THR A 64 -9.93 -3.04 -9.05
CA THR A 64 -8.97 -2.26 -8.24
C THR A 64 -7.85 -3.14 -7.68
N MET A 65 -8.16 -4.36 -7.26
CA MET A 65 -7.17 -5.33 -6.81
C MET A 65 -6.20 -5.70 -7.92
N ASP A 66 -6.71 -6.03 -9.10
CA ASP A 66 -5.89 -6.45 -10.25
C ASP A 66 -5.03 -5.30 -10.80
N ALA A 67 -5.58 -4.08 -10.84
CA ALA A 67 -4.82 -2.88 -11.16
C ALA A 67 -3.63 -2.66 -10.22
N ILE A 68 -3.82 -2.85 -8.91
CA ILE A 68 -2.74 -2.72 -7.92
C ILE A 68 -1.75 -3.88 -8.06
N ALA A 69 -2.22 -5.11 -8.22
CA ALA A 69 -1.38 -6.29 -8.39
C ALA A 69 -0.40 -6.13 -9.58
N ARG A 70 -0.91 -5.67 -10.72
CA ARG A 70 -0.10 -5.47 -11.93
C ARG A 70 0.78 -4.22 -11.86
N CYS A 71 0.22 -3.08 -11.46
CA CYS A 71 0.97 -1.81 -11.48
C CYS A 71 2.03 -1.73 -10.36
N ALA A 72 1.71 -2.21 -9.16
CA ALA A 72 2.59 -2.08 -8.01
C ALA A 72 3.53 -3.28 -7.82
N PHE A 73 3.07 -4.49 -8.14
CA PHE A 73 3.81 -5.73 -7.87
C PHE A 73 4.20 -6.50 -9.14
N GLY A 74 3.70 -6.11 -10.31
CA GLY A 74 3.96 -6.83 -11.57
C GLY A 74 3.35 -8.23 -11.61
N VAL A 75 2.35 -8.50 -10.77
CA VAL A 75 1.72 -9.82 -10.66
C VAL A 75 0.46 -9.82 -11.52
N TYR A 76 0.40 -10.77 -12.47
CA TYR A 76 -0.78 -11.00 -13.29
C TYR A 76 -1.72 -11.96 -12.57
N THR A 77 -2.87 -11.45 -12.13
CA THR A 77 -3.86 -12.22 -11.39
C THR A 77 -5.16 -12.30 -12.18
N ASN A 78 -5.72 -13.49 -12.35
CA ASN A 78 -7.05 -13.66 -12.93
C ASN A 78 -8.09 -13.67 -11.80
N VAL A 79 -8.41 -12.48 -11.27
CA VAL A 79 -9.28 -12.32 -10.09
C VAL A 79 -10.71 -12.81 -10.36
N GLU A 80 -11.14 -12.83 -11.62
CA GLU A 80 -12.46 -13.36 -12.01
C GLU A 80 -12.54 -14.89 -12.17
N ARG A 81 -11.42 -15.62 -12.19
CA ARG A 81 -11.48 -17.09 -12.17
C ARG A 81 -11.59 -17.59 -10.74
N GLU A 82 -12.39 -18.64 -10.54
CA GLU A 82 -12.71 -19.23 -9.23
C GLU A 82 -11.46 -19.71 -8.45
N GLU A 83 -10.34 -19.93 -9.15
CA GLU A 83 -9.01 -20.12 -8.59
C GLU A 83 -8.32 -18.77 -8.30
N GLU A 84 -8.75 -18.10 -7.24
CA GLU A 84 -8.05 -16.90 -6.77
C GLU A 84 -6.62 -17.24 -6.33
N SER A 85 -5.63 -16.55 -6.93
CA SER A 85 -4.22 -16.69 -6.53
C SER A 85 -4.04 -16.38 -5.03
N GLU A 86 -3.07 -17.03 -4.39
CA GLU A 86 -2.77 -16.83 -2.97
C GLU A 86 -2.49 -15.36 -2.64
N PHE A 87 -1.89 -14.62 -3.59
CA PHE A 87 -1.70 -13.18 -3.49
C PHE A 87 -3.02 -12.41 -3.34
N VAL A 88 -4.01 -12.72 -4.18
CA VAL A 88 -5.33 -12.07 -4.15
C VAL A 88 -6.07 -12.39 -2.85
N LYS A 89 -6.00 -13.64 -2.38
CA LYS A 89 -6.61 -14.05 -1.11
C LYS A 89 -6.01 -13.28 0.08
N ASN A 90 -4.69 -13.26 0.17
CA ASN A 90 -3.97 -12.54 1.22
C ASN A 90 -4.21 -11.03 1.16
N ALA A 91 -4.26 -10.47 -0.06
CA ALA A 91 -4.56 -9.05 -0.25
C ALA A 91 -6.00 -8.72 0.15
N LYS A 92 -6.99 -9.53 -0.26
CA LYS A 92 -8.39 -9.36 0.17
C LYS A 92 -8.53 -9.44 1.68
N GLU A 93 -7.86 -10.38 2.34
CA GLU A 93 -7.85 -10.47 3.80
C GLU A 93 -7.23 -9.22 4.43
N PHE A 94 -6.09 -8.75 3.91
CA PHE A 94 -5.44 -7.53 4.37
C PHE A 94 -6.30 -6.27 4.20
N PHE A 95 -7.03 -6.13 3.08
CA PHE A 95 -7.92 -5.00 2.83
C PHE A 95 -9.30 -5.15 3.51
N SER A 96 -9.71 -6.37 3.87
CA SER A 96 -10.90 -6.62 4.68
C SER A 96 -10.71 -6.20 6.14
N PHE A 97 -9.45 -5.99 6.57
CA PHE A 97 -9.11 -5.50 7.90
C PHE A 97 -9.79 -4.14 8.11
N THR A 98 -10.86 -4.19 8.89
CA THR A 98 -11.85 -3.12 8.94
C THR A 98 -11.28 -1.97 9.77
N PHE A 99 -11.08 -0.80 9.15
CA PHE A 99 -10.76 0.47 9.83
C PHE A 99 -11.75 0.85 10.95
N ARG A 100 -12.91 0.17 10.99
CA ARG A 100 -14.00 0.34 11.95
C ARG A 100 -13.90 -0.60 13.17
N ASP A 101 -12.94 -1.53 13.22
CA ASP A 101 -12.71 -2.32 14.43
C ASP A 101 -12.05 -1.40 15.47
N PRO A 102 -12.69 -1.16 16.64
CA PRO A 102 -12.12 -0.32 17.69
C PRO A 102 -10.72 -0.75 18.11
N ARG A 103 -10.35 -2.03 17.97
CA ARG A 103 -9.00 -2.55 18.30
C ARG A 103 -7.90 -1.94 17.42
N VAL A 104 -8.17 -1.68 16.14
CA VAL A 104 -7.20 -1.07 15.21
C VAL A 104 -7.01 0.42 15.52
N LEU A 105 -8.08 1.10 15.91
CA LEU A 105 -8.02 2.49 16.39
C LEU A 105 -7.17 2.60 17.67
N PHE A 106 -7.35 1.69 18.63
CA PHE A 106 -6.52 1.64 19.84
C PHE A 106 -5.03 1.42 19.54
N ILE A 107 -4.69 0.56 18.58
CA ILE A 107 -3.29 0.33 18.16
C ILE A 107 -2.69 1.59 17.50
N CYS A 108 -3.45 2.26 16.62
CA CYS A 108 -3.00 3.49 15.96
C CYS A 108 -2.82 4.66 16.94
N GLU A 109 -3.71 4.83 17.91
CA GLU A 109 -3.63 5.83 18.98
C GLU A 109 -2.40 5.58 19.89
N PHE A 110 -2.16 4.31 20.26
CA PHE A 110 -1.07 3.95 21.15
C PHE A 110 0.32 4.05 20.49
N MET A 111 0.40 3.82 19.17
CA MET A 111 1.62 3.98 18.38
C MET A 111 1.99 5.46 18.13
N THR A 112 0.98 6.33 18.09
CA THR A 112 1.17 7.77 17.83
C THR A 112 1.31 8.61 19.08
N ARG A 113 1.22 8.04 20.29
CA ARG A 113 1.45 8.75 21.55
C ARG A 113 2.78 8.25 22.11
N ASP A 114 3.85 9.05 22.06
CA ASP A 114 5.15 8.63 22.59
C ASP A 114 4.96 8.06 24.00
N PRO A 115 5.45 6.84 24.28
CA PRO A 115 5.42 6.34 25.64
C PRO A 115 6.17 7.33 26.52
N ILE A 116 5.53 7.79 27.60
CA ILE A 116 6.10 8.73 28.60
C ILE A 116 7.50 8.26 29.07
N TRP A 117 7.79 6.97 28.96
CA TRP A 117 9.07 6.31 29.21
C TRP A 117 10.24 6.77 28.31
N LEU A 118 10.01 7.26 27.08
CA LEU A 118 11.07 7.85 26.23
C LEU A 118 11.60 9.17 26.82
N ARG A 119 10.82 9.84 27.69
CA ARG A 119 11.20 11.06 28.40
C ARG A 119 12.01 10.79 29.68
N ILE A 120 12.06 9.52 30.13
CA ILE A 120 12.79 9.03 31.31
C ILE A 120 14.17 8.45 30.91
N LEU A 121 14.44 8.26 29.61
CA LEU A 121 15.73 7.74 29.17
C LEU A 121 16.87 8.71 29.53
N PRO A 122 17.95 8.21 30.17
CA PRO A 122 19.08 9.04 30.52
C PRO A 122 19.73 9.63 29.27
N LYS A 123 20.13 10.92 29.34
CA LYS A 123 20.70 11.75 28.27
C LYS A 123 21.87 11.11 27.47
N ARG A 124 22.44 10.01 27.99
CA ARG A 124 23.52 9.22 27.37
C ARG A 124 23.10 8.55 26.05
N TYR A 125 21.82 8.26 25.83
CA TYR A 125 21.34 7.64 24.58
C TYR A 125 21.31 8.64 23.42
N ASN A 126 20.78 9.85 23.66
CA ASN A 126 20.72 10.90 22.63
C ASN A 126 22.13 11.38 22.21
N GLN A 127 23.10 11.40 23.13
CA GLN A 127 24.50 11.67 22.78
C GLN A 127 25.11 10.60 21.86
N ARG A 128 24.78 9.33 22.06
CA ARG A 128 25.26 8.26 21.19
C ARG A 128 24.61 8.39 19.82
N ILE A 129 23.29 8.54 19.71
CA ILE A 129 22.60 8.69 18.41
C ILE A 129 23.20 9.84 17.60
N ASN A 130 23.37 11.02 18.20
CA ASN A 130 23.97 12.17 17.52
C ASN A 130 25.42 11.91 17.09
N SER A 131 26.18 11.09 17.83
CA SER A 131 27.53 10.66 17.44
C SER A 131 27.52 9.69 16.26
N TRP A 132 26.52 8.80 16.17
CA TRP A 132 26.37 7.89 15.04
C TRP A 132 25.94 8.65 13.78
N GLU A 133 24.95 9.55 13.88
CA GLU A 133 24.47 10.36 12.75
C GLU A 133 25.59 11.23 12.15
N GLY A 134 26.40 11.89 12.99
CA GLY A 134 27.57 12.64 12.52
C GLY A 134 28.62 11.77 11.81
N GLN A 135 28.79 10.51 12.22
CA GLN A 135 29.68 9.55 11.54
C GLN A 135 29.11 9.03 10.22
N TYR A 136 27.79 8.86 10.13
CA TYR A 136 27.12 8.42 8.89
C TYR A 136 27.14 9.52 7.82
N GLU A 137 26.93 10.79 8.19
CA GLU A 137 27.02 11.92 7.26
C GLU A 137 28.46 12.13 6.72
N GLN A 138 29.47 12.01 7.57
CA GLN A 138 30.88 12.06 7.13
C GLN A 138 31.26 10.92 6.18
N LYS A 139 30.69 9.72 6.35
CA LYS A 139 30.94 8.59 5.43
C LYS A 139 30.17 8.71 4.11
N ARG A 140 29.07 9.46 4.09
CA ARG A 140 28.27 9.71 2.88
C ARG A 140 28.87 10.80 1.99
N GLY A 141 29.48 11.84 2.58
CA GLY A 141 30.16 12.92 1.85
C GLY A 141 31.54 12.56 1.28
N ARG A 142 32.11 11.39 1.63
CA ARG A 142 33.43 10.92 1.16
C ARG A 142 33.37 9.91 0.01
N ARG A 143 32.16 9.52 -0.43
CA ARG A 143 31.91 8.58 -1.54
C ARG A 143 31.25 9.25 -2.75
N GLY A 144 31.21 10.58 -2.78
CA GLY A 144 30.75 11.39 -3.92
C GLY A 144 31.91 12.09 -4.59
#